data_AF-A0A2E4W765-F1
#
_entry.id   AF-A0A2E4W765-F1
#
_cell.length_a   1.000
_cell.length_b   1.000
_cell.length_c   1.000
_cell.angle_alpha   90.00
_cell.angle_beta   90.00
_cell.angle_gamma   90.00
#
_symmetry.space_group_name_H-M   'P 1'
#
loop_
_entity.id
_entity.type
_entity.pdbx_description
1 polymer ?
#
loop_
_entity_poly.entity_id
_entity_poly.type
_entity_poly.pdbx_seq_one_letter_code
_entity_poly.pdbx_strand_id
1 'polypeptide(L)'
;MDNNLFAQLESGLGFNKTRESSVTNPYASNFDHVNQQQLHDTLVAQSINWCGVECFYLKREIVDFDNFFGEAPNSSFKEAKKISMYVENFEGYQGQQDFFDKFGYQVNDELTFTINPKTFAIQTGMDEPREGDLIFFKLGKDLFEINWVEPDTPFFPLGKNPMRSVVAQKFTYSGEQMDIQTVEDGTPFDVSQFELSSVELINNIDGQNDTTNGEEREQLKNDSDYIDDFESINGKHSPFSED
;
A
#
# COMPACT_ATOMS: atom_id res chain seq x y z
N MET A 1 50.82 -4.67 3.68
CA MET A 1 49.73 -5.19 4.54
C MET A 1 50.23 -6.51 5.07
N ASP A 2 50.19 -6.72 6.38
CA ASP A 2 50.73 -7.94 6.99
C ASP A 2 49.95 -9.16 6.52
N ASN A 3 50.64 -10.10 5.86
CA ASN A 3 50.07 -11.34 5.35
C ASN A 3 49.62 -12.33 6.45
N ASN A 4 49.73 -11.94 7.73
CA ASN A 4 49.62 -12.84 8.88
C ASN A 4 48.50 -12.46 9.87
N LEU A 5 47.51 -11.66 9.46
CA LEU A 5 46.40 -11.32 10.36
C LEU A 5 45.49 -12.51 10.69
N PHE A 6 45.59 -13.60 9.91
CA PHE A 6 44.84 -14.83 10.12
C PHE A 6 45.77 -16.03 10.01
N ALA A 7 45.66 -16.99 10.95
CA ALA A 7 46.42 -18.23 10.91
C ALA A 7 46.06 -19.03 9.64
N GLN A 8 47.06 -19.32 8.81
CA GLN A 8 46.91 -20.17 7.63
C GLN A 8 47.66 -21.48 7.86
N LEU A 9 47.09 -22.58 7.38
CA LEU A 9 47.79 -23.87 7.42
C LEU A 9 48.95 -23.84 6.42
N GLU A 10 50.13 -24.27 6.85
CA GLU A 10 51.35 -24.36 6.02
C GLU A 10 51.16 -25.29 4.81
N SER A 11 50.24 -26.25 4.90
CA SER A 11 49.85 -27.15 3.81
C SER A 11 49.00 -26.49 2.72
N GLY A 12 48.58 -25.24 2.89
CA GLY A 12 47.65 -24.55 2.00
C GLY A 12 46.24 -25.16 1.98
N LEU A 13 45.96 -26.17 2.82
CA LEU A 13 44.66 -26.84 2.89
C LEU A 13 43.61 -25.91 3.56
N GLY A 14 42.37 -26.00 3.09
CA GLY A 14 41.24 -25.20 3.59
C GLY A 14 40.68 -24.23 2.55
N PHE A 15 40.00 -23.17 3.02
CA PHE A 15 39.33 -22.19 2.16
C PHE A 15 40.28 -21.48 1.16
N ASN A 16 41.56 -21.36 1.51
CA ASN A 16 42.56 -20.73 0.65
C ASN A 16 42.81 -21.56 -0.62
N LYS A 17 42.82 -22.90 -0.53
CA LYS A 17 42.98 -23.79 -1.71
C LYS A 17 41.84 -23.63 -2.71
N THR A 18 40.61 -23.47 -2.22
CA THR A 18 39.44 -23.29 -3.08
C THR A 18 39.50 -22.00 -3.92
N ARG A 19 40.23 -20.96 -3.46
CA ARG A 19 40.43 -19.74 -4.26
C ARG A 19 41.41 -19.93 -5.42
N GLU A 20 42.29 -20.92 -5.32
CA GLU A 20 43.28 -21.24 -6.36
C GLU A 20 42.74 -22.26 -7.36
N SER A 21 41.95 -23.24 -6.89
CA SER A 21 41.48 -24.36 -7.71
C SER A 21 40.20 -24.09 -8.50
N SER A 22 39.37 -23.14 -8.08
CA SER A 22 38.07 -22.88 -8.71
C SER A 22 37.71 -21.40 -8.66
N VAL A 23 37.02 -20.92 -9.71
CA VAL A 23 36.60 -19.52 -9.81
C VAL A 23 35.51 -19.18 -8.80
N THR A 24 34.61 -20.13 -8.50
CA THR A 24 33.56 -20.01 -7.49
C THR A 24 33.79 -21.00 -6.34
N ASN A 25 33.12 -20.78 -5.21
CA ASN A 25 33.21 -21.67 -4.06
C ASN A 25 32.54 -23.03 -4.38
N PRO A 26 33.26 -24.16 -4.40
CA PRO A 26 32.68 -25.47 -4.70
C PRO A 26 31.64 -25.93 -3.68
N TYR A 27 31.72 -25.41 -2.45
CA TYR A 27 30.83 -25.77 -1.35
C TYR A 27 29.57 -24.89 -1.28
N ALA A 28 29.51 -23.83 -2.09
CA ALA A 28 28.35 -22.97 -2.22
C ALA A 28 27.97 -22.93 -3.71
N SER A 29 27.17 -23.90 -4.17
CA SER A 29 26.63 -23.82 -5.53
C SER A 29 25.44 -22.87 -5.53
N ASN A 30 25.49 -21.91 -6.46
CA ASN A 30 24.54 -20.82 -6.53
C ASN A 30 23.18 -21.22 -7.11
N PHE A 31 22.89 -22.49 -7.41
CA PHE A 31 21.63 -22.85 -8.08
C PHE A 31 21.05 -24.21 -7.68
N ASP A 32 21.89 -25.19 -7.29
CA ASP A 32 21.45 -26.60 -7.23
C ASP A 32 21.20 -27.11 -5.80
N HIS A 33 21.61 -26.37 -4.77
CA HIS A 33 21.52 -26.83 -3.38
C HIS A 33 20.29 -26.29 -2.67
N VAL A 34 19.21 -27.09 -2.65
CA VAL A 34 17.92 -26.74 -2.02
C VAL A 34 18.06 -26.38 -0.54
N ASN A 35 18.85 -27.14 0.22
CA ASN A 35 19.05 -26.88 1.65
C ASN A 35 19.74 -25.52 1.89
N GLN A 36 20.64 -25.12 1.00
CA GLN A 36 21.32 -23.83 1.09
C GLN A 36 20.36 -22.68 0.76
N GLN A 37 19.50 -22.84 -0.26
CA GLN A 37 18.43 -21.89 -0.58
C GLN A 37 17.46 -21.73 0.59
N GLN A 38 17.07 -22.82 1.25
CA GLN A 38 16.19 -22.79 2.43
C GLN A 38 16.84 -22.11 3.63
N LEU A 39 18.12 -22.40 3.90
CA LEU A 39 18.86 -21.73 4.97
C LEU A 39 18.97 -20.23 4.70
N HIS A 40 19.33 -19.85 3.46
CA HIS A 40 19.43 -18.46 3.05
C HIS A 40 18.09 -17.73 3.23
N ASP A 41 17.01 -18.30 2.74
CA ASP A 41 15.65 -17.77 2.91
C ASP A 41 15.26 -17.61 4.39
N THR A 42 15.58 -18.61 5.23
CA THR A 42 15.31 -18.54 6.67
C THR A 42 16.12 -17.43 7.34
N LEU A 43 17.39 -17.27 7.01
CA LEU A 43 18.25 -16.21 7.56
C LEU A 43 17.75 -14.83 7.15
N VAL A 44 17.32 -14.67 5.89
CA VAL A 44 16.71 -13.43 5.39
C VAL A 44 15.42 -13.12 6.15
N ALA A 45 14.50 -14.09 6.25
CA ALA A 45 13.27 -13.91 7.03
C ALA A 45 13.54 -13.50 8.47
N GLN A 46 14.51 -14.14 9.14
CA GLN A 46 14.91 -13.77 10.51
C GLN A 46 15.51 -12.36 10.59
N SER A 47 16.35 -11.97 9.64
CA SER A 47 16.89 -10.61 9.60
C SER A 47 15.81 -9.54 9.45
N ILE A 48 14.81 -9.78 8.61
CA ILE A 48 13.67 -8.87 8.44
C ILE A 48 12.83 -8.82 9.73
N ASN A 49 12.65 -9.93 10.43
CA ASN A 49 11.94 -9.93 11.70
C ASN A 49 12.72 -9.25 12.84
N TRP A 50 14.06 -9.27 12.82
CA TRP A 50 14.89 -8.63 13.85
C TRP A 50 15.08 -7.14 13.63
N CYS A 51 15.30 -6.73 12.39
CA CYS A 51 15.62 -5.36 12.02
C CYS A 51 14.43 -4.60 11.46
N GLY A 52 13.36 -5.31 11.10
CA GLY A 52 12.13 -4.71 10.60
C GLY A 52 11.25 -4.14 11.70
N VAL A 53 10.13 -3.60 11.25
CA VAL A 53 9.14 -2.90 12.03
C VAL A 53 7.77 -3.53 11.81
N GLU A 54 6.93 -3.44 12.84
CA GLU A 54 5.56 -3.93 12.81
C GLU A 54 4.68 -2.96 12.01
N CYS A 55 4.16 -3.44 10.89
CA CYS A 55 3.19 -2.73 10.05
C CYS A 55 1.86 -3.48 10.04
N PHE A 56 0.79 -2.79 9.66
CA PHE A 56 -0.49 -3.44 9.35
C PHE A 56 -0.72 -3.40 7.85
N TYR A 57 -1.03 -4.56 7.29
CA TYR A 57 -1.42 -4.75 5.91
C TYR A 57 -2.94 -4.72 5.80
N LEU A 58 -3.47 -3.84 4.97
CA LEU A 58 -4.89 -3.69 4.73
C LEU A 58 -5.16 -4.08 3.28
N LYS A 59 -5.93 -5.15 3.11
CA LYS A 59 -6.30 -5.65 1.80
C LYS A 59 -7.39 -4.79 1.20
N ARG A 60 -7.22 -4.36 -0.05
CA ARG A 60 -8.23 -3.67 -0.84
C ARG A 60 -9.31 -4.63 -1.28
N GLU A 61 -10.55 -4.29 -1.01
CA GLU A 61 -11.72 -4.92 -1.58
C GLU A 61 -12.41 -3.95 -2.54
N ILE A 62 -12.62 -4.41 -3.76
CA ILE A 62 -13.36 -3.65 -4.77
C ILE A 62 -14.86 -3.76 -4.44
N VAL A 63 -15.51 -2.62 -4.23
CA VAL A 63 -16.95 -2.53 -4.02
C VAL A 63 -17.57 -1.96 -5.30
N ASP A 64 -18.68 -2.53 -5.76
CA ASP A 64 -19.45 -2.05 -6.91
C ASP A 64 -18.64 -1.90 -8.21
N PHE A 65 -17.99 -2.97 -8.65
CA PHE A 65 -17.29 -3.00 -9.95
C PHE A 65 -18.29 -2.82 -11.11
N ASP A 66 -18.18 -1.71 -11.84
CA ASP A 66 -18.97 -1.48 -13.05
C ASP A 66 -18.35 -2.26 -14.22
N ASN A 67 -18.97 -3.37 -14.58
CA ASN A 67 -18.53 -4.21 -15.71
C ASN A 67 -18.60 -3.50 -17.08
N PHE A 68 -19.37 -2.41 -17.22
CA PHE A 68 -19.52 -1.72 -18.50
C PHE A 68 -18.41 -0.70 -18.73
N PHE A 69 -18.03 0.06 -17.71
CA PHE A 69 -16.96 1.07 -17.79
C PHE A 69 -15.60 0.54 -17.29
N GLY A 70 -15.58 -0.61 -16.61
CA GLY A 70 -14.36 -1.18 -16.03
C GLY A 70 -13.83 -0.39 -14.84
N GLU A 71 -14.66 0.47 -14.26
CA GLU A 71 -14.32 1.34 -13.15
C GLU A 71 -14.93 0.80 -11.86
N ALA A 72 -14.17 0.91 -10.77
CA ALA A 72 -14.64 0.68 -9.42
C ALA A 72 -14.66 2.03 -8.71
N PRO A 73 -15.82 2.71 -8.61
CA PRO A 73 -15.88 4.03 -7.99
C PRO A 73 -15.51 3.97 -6.51
N ASN A 74 -15.78 2.84 -5.83
CA ASN A 74 -15.56 2.69 -4.40
C ASN A 74 -14.62 1.52 -4.10
N SER A 75 -13.64 1.76 -3.23
CA SER A 75 -12.81 0.72 -2.61
C SER A 75 -13.07 0.68 -1.12
N SER A 76 -12.98 -0.51 -0.52
CA SER A 76 -13.19 -0.71 0.92
C SER A 76 -12.08 -1.53 1.53
N PHE A 77 -11.76 -1.24 2.79
CA PHE A 77 -10.75 -1.93 3.59
C PHE A 77 -11.41 -2.44 4.88
N LYS A 78 -11.54 -3.76 5.03
CA LYS A 78 -12.26 -4.39 6.14
C LYS A 78 -11.36 -5.11 7.15
N GLU A 79 -10.24 -5.64 6.67
CA GLU A 79 -9.34 -6.47 7.46
C GLU A 79 -7.93 -5.88 7.49
N ALA A 80 -7.32 -5.89 8.67
CA ALA A 80 -5.94 -5.51 8.87
C ALA A 80 -5.14 -6.69 9.44
N LYS A 81 -4.00 -7.02 8.81
CA LYS A 81 -3.10 -8.10 9.23
C LYS A 81 -1.76 -7.56 9.66
N LYS A 82 -1.25 -8.06 10.77
CA LYS A 82 0.06 -7.63 11.27
C LYS A 82 1.17 -8.31 10.46
N ILE A 83 2.06 -7.51 9.90
CA ILE A 83 3.21 -7.99 9.11
C ILE A 83 4.51 -7.36 9.59
N SER A 84 5.62 -8.04 9.36
CA SER A 84 6.97 -7.52 9.62
C SER A 84 7.60 -7.10 8.30
N MET A 85 7.99 -5.83 8.20
CA MET A 85 8.63 -5.28 7.01
C MET A 85 9.94 -4.60 7.41
N TYR A 86 10.97 -4.73 6.58
CA TYR A 86 12.19 -3.95 6.74
C TYR A 86 12.08 -2.65 5.93
N VAL A 87 12.42 -1.51 6.51
CA VAL A 87 12.40 -0.22 5.81
C VAL A 87 13.77 0.00 5.19
N GLU A 88 13.86 0.03 3.86
CA GLU A 88 15.13 0.21 3.15
C GLU A 88 15.59 1.67 3.18
N ASN A 89 14.66 2.59 2.96
CA ASN A 89 14.93 4.02 2.98
C ASN A 89 14.36 4.69 4.23
N PHE A 90 15.13 4.72 5.32
CA PHE A 90 14.87 5.63 6.45
C PHE A 90 15.73 6.91 6.39
N GLU A 91 16.80 6.89 5.60
CA GLU A 91 17.84 7.93 5.56
C GLU A 91 17.60 8.94 4.43
N GLY A 92 16.41 9.57 4.42
CA GLY A 92 16.08 10.74 3.59
C GLY A 92 14.87 10.51 2.67
N TYR A 93 13.81 11.31 2.67
CA TYR A 93 13.76 12.79 2.64
C TYR A 93 14.90 13.50 1.86
N GLN A 94 15.81 12.78 1.21
CA GLN A 94 16.85 13.33 0.33
C GLN A 94 16.69 12.75 -1.07
N GLY A 95 15.52 13.03 -1.62
CA GLY A 95 15.17 12.61 -2.97
C GLY A 95 13.86 13.24 -3.36
N GLN A 96 13.78 14.56 -3.20
CA GLN A 96 12.81 15.47 -3.79
C GLN A 96 12.30 14.93 -5.16
N GLN A 97 11.24 14.14 -5.16
CA GLN A 97 10.35 14.06 -6.31
C GLN A 97 9.28 15.11 -6.10
N ASP A 98 9.73 16.36 -6.01
CA ASP A 98 8.85 17.50 -6.18
C ASP A 98 8.46 17.49 -7.65
N PHE A 99 7.38 16.78 -7.95
CA PHE A 99 6.86 16.72 -9.29
C PHE A 99 6.18 18.07 -9.55
N PHE A 100 6.79 18.86 -10.42
CA PHE A 100 6.16 20.06 -10.96
C PHE A 100 5.29 19.62 -12.14
N ASP A 101 4.01 19.43 -11.89
CA ASP A 101 3.03 19.24 -12.97
C ASP A 101 2.42 20.59 -13.36
N LYS A 102 1.74 20.66 -14.50
CA LYS A 102 1.01 21.85 -14.99
C LYS A 102 -0.07 22.32 -14.01
N PHE A 103 -0.43 21.47 -13.04
CA PHE A 103 -1.43 21.75 -12.00
C PHE A 103 -0.83 22.17 -10.66
N GLY A 104 0.50 22.16 -10.50
CA GLY A 104 1.18 22.66 -9.30
C GLY A 104 2.30 21.78 -8.78
N TYR A 105 2.61 21.98 -7.50
CA TYR A 105 3.65 21.30 -6.74
C TYR A 105 3.03 20.17 -5.91
N GLN A 106 3.39 18.92 -6.21
CA GLN A 106 2.98 17.75 -5.43
C GLN A 106 4.22 17.11 -4.79
N VAL A 107 4.17 16.96 -3.46
CA VAL A 107 5.17 16.23 -2.69
C VAL A 107 4.54 14.93 -2.28
N ASN A 108 4.99 13.84 -2.89
CA ASN A 108 4.55 12.50 -2.53
C ASN A 108 5.64 11.83 -1.70
N ASP A 109 5.31 11.47 -0.46
CA ASP A 109 6.20 10.68 0.37
C ASP A 109 6.16 9.22 -0.12
N GLU A 110 7.31 8.66 -0.45
CA GLU A 110 7.47 7.28 -0.90
C GLU A 110 8.35 6.50 0.07
N LEU A 111 7.91 5.29 0.44
CA LEU A 111 8.66 4.35 1.25
C LEU A 111 8.89 3.06 0.47
N THR A 112 10.12 2.55 0.59
CA THR A 112 10.50 1.24 0.07
C THR A 112 10.68 0.26 1.22
N PHE A 113 9.92 -0.83 1.18
CA PHE A 113 9.97 -1.88 2.18
C PHE A 113 10.50 -3.18 1.58
N THR A 114 11.32 -3.92 2.32
CA THR A 114 11.66 -5.31 2.00
C THR A 114 10.79 -6.27 2.78
N ILE A 115 10.27 -7.30 2.11
CA ILE A 115 9.58 -8.42 2.76
C ILE A 115 10.13 -9.77 2.31
N ASN A 116 9.89 -10.81 3.11
CA ASN A 116 10.05 -12.20 2.69
C ASN A 116 8.68 -12.79 2.29
N PRO A 117 8.51 -13.29 1.05
CA PRO A 117 7.24 -13.87 0.59
C PRO A 117 6.69 -14.99 1.48
N LYS A 118 7.55 -15.87 1.99
CA LYS A 118 7.08 -17.01 2.81
C LYS A 118 6.61 -16.54 4.18
N THR A 119 7.32 -15.60 4.79
CA THR A 119 6.88 -14.98 6.04
C THR A 119 5.58 -14.21 5.83
N PHE A 120 5.46 -13.46 4.74
CA PHE A 120 4.22 -12.77 4.37
C PHE A 120 3.05 -13.75 4.23
N ALA A 121 3.23 -14.86 3.50
CA ALA A 121 2.20 -15.88 3.34
C ALA A 121 1.77 -16.54 4.65
N ILE A 122 2.70 -16.72 5.60
CA ILE A 122 2.37 -17.22 6.94
C ILE A 122 1.58 -16.18 7.74
N GLN A 123 1.92 -14.90 7.63
CA GLN A 123 1.30 -13.80 8.37
C GLN A 123 -0.08 -13.40 7.80
N THR A 124 -0.24 -13.44 6.48
CA THR A 124 -1.44 -12.94 5.81
C THR A 124 -2.32 -14.01 5.21
N GLY A 125 -1.78 -15.21 4.97
CA GLY A 125 -2.44 -16.25 4.17
C GLY A 125 -2.46 -15.96 2.66
N MET A 126 -1.74 -14.93 2.20
CA MET A 126 -1.63 -14.56 0.78
C MET A 126 -0.21 -14.75 0.28
N ASP A 127 -0.04 -15.17 -0.98
CA ASP A 127 1.29 -15.49 -1.51
C ASP A 127 2.23 -14.27 -1.54
N GLU A 128 1.73 -13.11 -1.99
CA GLU A 128 2.49 -11.87 -2.13
C GLU A 128 1.57 -10.63 -1.93
N PRO A 129 2.14 -9.47 -1.54
CA PRO A 129 1.41 -8.21 -1.51
C PRO A 129 0.87 -7.83 -2.89
N ARG A 130 -0.19 -7.05 -2.92
CA ARG A 130 -0.83 -6.60 -4.16
C ARG A 130 -0.77 -5.10 -4.31
N GLU A 131 -0.71 -4.66 -5.56
CA GLU A 131 -0.84 -3.26 -5.92
C GLU A 131 -2.22 -2.74 -5.50
N GLY A 132 -2.25 -1.51 -4.97
CA GLY A 132 -3.45 -0.87 -4.44
C GLY A 132 -3.84 -1.27 -3.02
N ASP A 133 -3.19 -2.25 -2.41
CA ASP A 133 -3.38 -2.54 -0.98
C ASP A 133 -2.66 -1.49 -0.12
N LEU A 134 -3.10 -1.29 1.12
CA LEU A 134 -2.53 -0.28 2.02
C LEU A 134 -1.63 -0.91 3.09
N ILE A 135 -0.60 -0.16 3.48
CA ILE A 135 0.29 -0.46 4.58
C ILE A 135 0.18 0.69 5.58
N PHE A 136 -0.27 0.39 6.79
CA PHE A 136 -0.21 1.33 7.91
C PHE A 136 1.13 1.21 8.62
N PHE A 137 1.90 2.31 8.56
CA PHE A 137 3.20 2.41 9.19
C PHE A 137 3.08 3.02 10.59
N LYS A 138 3.12 2.17 11.62
CA LYS A 138 2.85 2.53 13.02
C LYS A 138 3.75 3.64 13.58
N LEU A 139 5.00 3.72 13.14
CA LEU A 139 5.94 4.74 13.64
C LEU A 139 5.63 6.13 13.08
N GLY A 140 5.24 6.20 11.80
CA GLY A 140 4.85 7.45 11.13
C GLY A 140 3.39 7.82 11.34
N LYS A 141 2.54 6.86 11.74
CA LYS A 141 1.07 6.99 11.78
C LYS A 141 0.43 7.34 10.43
N ASP A 142 1.15 7.08 9.35
CA ASP A 142 0.73 7.33 7.99
C ASP A 142 0.32 6.02 7.29
N LEU A 143 -0.59 6.14 6.33
CA LEU A 143 -0.97 5.07 5.41
C LEU A 143 -0.20 5.21 4.10
N PHE A 144 0.24 4.09 3.56
CA PHE A 144 0.91 4.01 2.27
C PHE A 144 0.20 3.02 1.36
N GLU A 145 -0.11 3.42 0.12
CA GLU A 145 -0.62 2.56 -0.94
C GLU A 145 0.53 1.88 -1.67
N ILE A 146 0.41 0.57 -1.90
CA ILE A 146 1.39 -0.20 -2.66
C ILE A 146 1.25 0.13 -4.14
N ASN A 147 2.27 0.75 -4.71
CA ASN A 147 2.31 1.04 -6.14
C ASN A 147 2.87 -0.12 -6.95
N TRP A 148 3.91 -0.76 -6.42
CA TRP A 148 4.65 -1.78 -7.14
C TRP A 148 5.32 -2.76 -6.18
N VAL A 149 5.27 -4.04 -6.54
CA VAL A 149 5.99 -5.11 -5.84
C VAL A 149 7.03 -5.66 -6.79
N GLU A 150 8.30 -5.37 -6.52
CA GLU A 150 9.41 -5.81 -7.34
C GLU A 150 9.87 -7.23 -6.95
N PRO A 151 9.74 -8.23 -7.84
CA PRO A 151 10.11 -9.60 -7.55
C PRO A 151 11.62 -9.88 -7.60
N ASP A 152 12.37 -9.03 -8.31
CA ASP A 152 13.72 -9.33 -8.78
C ASP A 152 14.83 -8.58 -8.01
N THR A 153 14.44 -7.73 -7.05
CA THR A 153 15.37 -6.91 -6.25
C THR A 153 15.43 -7.40 -4.80
N PRO A 154 16.64 -7.58 -4.22
CA PRO A 154 17.95 -7.66 -4.88
C PRO A 154 18.14 -8.95 -5.72
N PHE A 155 19.17 -8.95 -6.58
CA PHE A 155 19.50 -10.03 -7.51
C PHE A 155 19.56 -11.43 -6.85
N PHE A 156 18.79 -12.39 -7.38
CA PHE A 156 18.64 -13.81 -7.00
C PHE A 156 19.90 -14.50 -6.45
N PRO A 157 20.20 -14.36 -5.14
CA PRO A 157 21.31 -15.07 -4.55
C PRO A 157 20.88 -16.54 -4.45
N LEU A 158 21.69 -17.43 -5.01
CA LEU A 158 21.38 -18.87 -5.05
C LEU A 158 20.21 -19.28 -5.99
N GLY A 159 19.85 -18.43 -6.95
CA GLY A 159 18.84 -18.75 -7.98
C GLY A 159 17.38 -18.63 -7.53
N LYS A 160 17.13 -18.17 -6.29
CA LYS A 160 15.80 -17.84 -5.78
C LYS A 160 15.89 -16.55 -4.98
N ASN A 161 14.93 -15.64 -5.17
CA ASN A 161 14.89 -14.40 -4.42
C ASN A 161 14.01 -14.57 -3.18
N PRO A 162 14.60 -14.55 -1.96
CA PRO A 162 13.84 -14.58 -0.71
C PRO A 162 13.30 -13.20 -0.30
N MET A 163 13.55 -12.16 -1.09
CA MET A 163 13.12 -10.80 -0.81
C MET A 163 12.15 -10.33 -1.90
N ARG A 164 11.26 -9.41 -1.53
CA ARG A 164 10.52 -8.54 -2.45
C ARG A 164 10.70 -7.12 -1.99
N SER A 165 10.97 -6.22 -2.92
CA SER A 165 10.94 -4.79 -2.65
C SER A 165 9.54 -4.27 -2.95
N VAL A 166 8.91 -3.61 -1.98
CA VAL A 166 7.56 -3.07 -2.06
C VAL A 166 7.70 -1.56 -2.04
N VAL A 167 7.37 -0.92 -3.16
CA VAL A 167 7.36 0.54 -3.29
C VAL A 167 5.95 1.01 -3.00
N ALA A 168 5.82 1.85 -1.97
CA ALA A 168 4.53 2.36 -1.52
C ALA A 168 4.58 3.88 -1.36
N GLN A 169 3.52 4.57 -1.77
CA GLN A 169 3.38 6.03 -1.68
C GLN A 169 2.33 6.40 -0.65
N LYS A 170 2.46 7.59 -0.04
CA LYS A 170 1.50 8.06 0.95
C LYS A 170 0.09 8.07 0.36
N PHE A 171 -0.81 7.36 1.02
CA PHE A 171 -2.19 7.24 0.60
C PHE A 171 -2.94 8.56 0.81
N THR A 172 -3.72 8.96 -0.19
CA THR A 172 -4.60 10.13 -0.12
C THR A 172 -6.05 9.65 -0.20
N TYR A 173 -6.87 10.06 0.75
CA TYR A 173 -8.27 9.65 0.82
C TYR A 173 -9.09 10.29 -0.30
N SER A 174 -9.79 9.46 -1.09
CA SER A 174 -10.66 9.87 -2.20
C SER A 174 -12.11 9.35 -2.09
N GLY A 175 -12.53 8.91 -0.90
CA GLY A 175 -13.90 8.44 -0.64
C GLY A 175 -14.00 6.93 -0.32
N GLU A 176 -12.88 6.28 -0.03
CA GLU A 176 -12.82 4.86 0.30
C GLU A 176 -13.45 4.52 1.66
N GLN A 177 -14.14 3.39 1.76
CA GLN A 177 -14.75 2.97 3.01
C GLN A 177 -13.75 2.24 3.91
N MET A 178 -13.29 2.93 4.97
CA MET A 178 -12.34 2.41 5.97
C MET A 178 -13.08 1.85 7.20
N ASP A 179 -13.78 0.71 7.05
CA ASP A 179 -14.47 0.03 8.16
C ASP A 179 -13.63 -1.14 8.69
N ILE A 180 -12.52 -0.81 9.33
CA ILE A 180 -11.57 -1.81 9.85
C ILE A 180 -12.02 -2.19 11.26
N GLN A 181 -12.73 -3.31 11.37
CA GLN A 181 -13.38 -3.67 12.65
C GLN A 181 -12.43 -4.40 13.62
N THR A 182 -11.44 -5.13 13.12
CA THR A 182 -10.57 -5.98 13.93
C THR A 182 -9.24 -6.30 13.24
N VAL A 183 -8.16 -6.42 14.01
CA VAL A 183 -6.97 -7.17 13.61
C VAL A 183 -7.27 -8.67 13.78
N GLU A 184 -6.74 -9.54 12.92
CA GLU A 184 -6.95 -11.01 12.96
C GLU A 184 -6.63 -11.63 14.35
N ASP A 185 -5.76 -11.00 15.15
CA ASP A 185 -5.45 -11.38 16.55
C ASP A 185 -6.58 -11.07 17.57
N GLY A 186 -7.73 -10.54 17.12
CA GLY A 186 -8.85 -10.14 17.97
C GLY A 186 -8.64 -8.82 18.71
N THR A 187 -7.52 -8.15 18.48
CA THR A 187 -7.26 -6.81 19.02
C THR A 187 -8.00 -5.76 18.18
N PRO A 188 -8.74 -4.83 18.81
CA PRO A 188 -9.34 -3.72 18.09
C PRO A 188 -8.26 -2.95 17.34
N PHE A 189 -8.43 -2.79 16.03
CA PHE A 189 -7.60 -1.88 15.26
C PHE A 189 -8.14 -0.46 15.50
N ASP A 190 -7.30 0.39 16.06
CA ASP A 190 -7.71 1.76 16.37
C ASP A 190 -7.45 2.66 15.17
N VAL A 191 -8.50 2.83 14.36
CA VAL A 191 -8.54 3.69 13.16
C VAL A 191 -8.24 5.16 13.51
N SER A 192 -8.41 5.59 14.77
CA SER A 192 -8.08 6.96 15.19
C SER A 192 -6.58 7.27 15.19
N GLN A 193 -5.73 6.25 14.99
CA GLN A 193 -4.29 6.41 14.88
C GLN A 193 -3.86 6.91 13.50
N PHE A 194 -4.75 6.95 12.50
CA PHE A 194 -4.44 7.53 11.21
C PHE A 194 -4.33 9.05 11.34
N GLU A 195 -3.14 9.58 11.09
CA GLU A 195 -2.97 11.01 10.85
C GLU A 195 -3.42 11.28 9.41
N LEU A 196 -4.72 11.46 9.21
CA LEU A 196 -5.24 12.00 7.95
C LEU A 196 -4.81 13.46 7.85
N SER A 197 -4.31 13.86 6.68
CA SER A 197 -3.88 15.22 6.43
C SER A 197 -5.04 16.20 6.68
N SER A 198 -4.74 17.41 7.18
CA SER A 198 -5.78 18.32 7.69
C SER A 198 -6.82 18.77 6.65
N VAL A 199 -6.57 18.54 5.35
CA VAL A 199 -7.54 18.76 4.26
C VAL A 199 -8.60 17.66 4.23
N GLU A 200 -8.25 16.44 4.60
CA GLU A 200 -9.12 15.26 4.63
C GLU A 200 -10.06 15.27 5.85
N LEU A 201 -9.65 15.94 6.95
CA LEU A 201 -10.52 16.17 8.11
C LEU A 201 -11.71 17.09 7.78
N ILE A 202 -11.54 18.01 6.82
CA ILE A 202 -12.59 18.97 6.44
C ILE A 202 -13.76 18.24 5.76
N ASN A 203 -13.48 17.21 4.96
CA ASN A 203 -14.51 16.37 4.34
C ASN A 203 -15.31 15.53 5.36
N ASN A 204 -14.70 15.22 6.50
CA ASN A 204 -15.33 14.47 7.61
C ASN A 204 -15.96 15.37 8.68
N ILE A 205 -15.77 16.70 8.62
CA ILE A 205 -16.28 17.66 9.61
C ILE A 205 -17.69 18.15 9.28
N ASP A 206 -18.13 18.12 8.01
CA ASP A 206 -19.41 18.72 7.66
C ASP A 206 -20.63 17.80 7.88
N GLY A 207 -20.44 16.48 8.03
CA GLY A 207 -21.54 15.55 8.28
C GLY A 207 -22.66 15.58 7.23
N GLN A 208 -22.40 16.16 6.05
CA GLN A 208 -23.31 16.34 4.92
C GLN A 208 -22.76 15.77 3.61
N ASN A 209 -21.58 15.15 3.62
CA ASN A 209 -21.08 14.42 2.45
C ASN A 209 -21.72 13.03 2.33
N ASP A 210 -23.02 13.03 2.01
CA ASP A 210 -23.59 12.14 1.00
C ASP A 210 -24.98 12.65 0.54
N THR A 211 -25.02 13.61 -0.39
CA THR A 211 -26.28 13.97 -1.07
C THR A 211 -26.76 12.90 -2.05
N THR A 212 -26.11 11.72 -2.15
CA THR A 212 -26.53 10.74 -3.15
C THR A 212 -27.80 9.96 -2.81
N ASN A 213 -28.36 9.96 -1.59
CA ASN A 213 -29.64 9.27 -1.37
C ASN A 213 -30.53 9.85 -0.26
N GLY A 214 -31.45 10.74 -0.65
CA GLY A 214 -32.77 10.85 0.00
C GLY A 214 -33.19 12.26 0.44
N GLU A 215 -32.28 13.06 0.98
CA GLU A 215 -32.65 14.30 1.66
C GLU A 215 -32.98 15.45 0.69
N GLU A 216 -32.23 15.61 -0.39
CA GLU A 216 -32.59 16.58 -1.46
C GLU A 216 -33.90 16.21 -2.16
N ARG A 217 -34.21 14.92 -2.31
CA ARG A 217 -35.49 14.46 -2.91
C ARG A 217 -36.69 14.77 -2.02
N GLU A 218 -36.53 14.70 -0.70
CA GLU A 218 -37.57 15.07 0.26
C GLU A 218 -37.75 16.60 0.30
N GLN A 219 -36.66 17.37 0.25
CA GLN A 219 -36.75 18.85 0.15
C GLN A 219 -37.41 19.29 -1.16
N LEU A 220 -37.04 18.70 -2.30
CA LEU A 220 -37.69 18.97 -3.59
C LEU A 220 -39.18 18.59 -3.61
N LYS A 221 -39.57 17.52 -2.90
CA LYS A 221 -40.99 17.15 -2.75
C LYS A 221 -41.74 18.18 -1.89
N ASN A 222 -41.16 18.57 -0.76
CA ASN A 222 -41.78 19.57 0.13
C ASN A 222 -41.89 20.94 -0.54
N ASP A 223 -40.92 21.29 -1.39
CA ASP A 223 -40.96 22.54 -2.17
C ASP A 223 -41.91 22.44 -3.38
N SER A 224 -42.14 21.24 -3.94
CA SER A 224 -43.10 21.04 -5.04
C SER A 224 -44.55 21.25 -4.62
N ASP A 225 -44.87 21.11 -3.33
CA ASP A 225 -46.20 21.44 -2.79
C ASP A 225 -46.47 22.96 -2.74
N TYR A 226 -45.46 23.80 -3.01
CA TYR A 226 -45.57 25.27 -3.03
C TYR A 226 -45.51 25.87 -4.44
N ILE A 227 -45.44 25.04 -5.48
CA ILE A 227 -45.47 25.49 -6.88
C ILE A 227 -46.92 25.43 -7.37
N ASP A 228 -47.62 26.55 -7.31
CA ASP A 228 -48.90 26.70 -8.00
C ASP A 228 -48.65 26.70 -9.53
N ASP A 229 -49.31 25.79 -10.24
CA ASP A 229 -49.34 25.81 -11.71
C ASP A 229 -49.93 27.15 -12.18
N PHE A 230 -49.12 27.98 -12.84
CA PHE A 230 -49.63 29.19 -13.46
C PHE A 230 -50.38 28.81 -14.74
N GLU A 231 -51.68 29.11 -14.80
CA GLU A 231 -52.39 29.08 -16.07
C GLU A 231 -51.78 30.13 -17.01
N SER A 232 -51.21 29.68 -18.11
CA SER A 232 -50.82 30.57 -19.21
C SER A 232 -52.10 31.15 -19.82
N ILE A 233 -52.46 32.37 -19.42
CA ILE A 233 -53.53 33.16 -20.04
C ILE A 233 -53.06 33.73 -21.39
N ASN A 234 -52.58 32.85 -22.28
CA ASN A 234 -52.48 33.16 -23.68
C ASN A 234 -53.88 33.06 -24.31
N GLY A 235 -54.62 34.18 -24.24
CA GLY A 235 -55.53 34.54 -25.32
C GLY A 235 -57.04 34.38 -25.10
N LYS A 236 -57.56 34.29 -23.88
CA LYS A 236 -58.99 34.59 -23.64
C LYS A 236 -59.14 35.55 -22.47
N HIS A 237 -59.70 36.73 -22.75
CA HIS A 237 -59.90 37.90 -21.87
C HIS A 237 -58.72 38.86 -21.65
N SER A 238 -57.82 38.99 -22.63
CA SER A 238 -56.98 40.19 -22.70
C SER A 238 -57.84 41.39 -23.13
N PRO A 239 -57.69 42.60 -22.53
CA PRO A 239 -58.40 43.81 -22.96
C PRO A 239 -58.04 44.27 -24.39
N PHE A 240 -57.18 43.52 -25.10
CA PHE A 240 -56.79 43.73 -26.49
C PHE A 240 -57.26 42.61 -27.44
N SER A 241 -58.11 41.67 -27.01
CA SER A 241 -58.75 40.72 -27.93
C SER A 241 -60.00 41.37 -28.54
N GLU A 242 -59.89 41.84 -29.79
CA GLU A 242 -61.05 42.10 -30.65
C GLU A 242 -61.75 40.77 -31.00
N ASP A 243 -63.07 40.84 -31.19
CA ASP A 243 -64.07 39.75 -31.32
C ASP A 243 -63.65 38.47 -32.08
#